data_AF-A0A0V0XWB5-F1
#
_entry.id   AF-A0A0V0XWB5-F1
#
_cell.length_a   1.000
_cell.length_b   1.000
_cell.length_c   1.000
_cell.angle_alpha   90.00
_cell.angle_beta   90.00
_cell.angle_gamma   90.00
#
_symmetry.space_group_name_H-M   'P 1'
#
loop_
_entity.id
_entity.type
_entity.pdbx_description
1 polymer ?
#
loop_
_entity_poly.entity_id
_entity_poly.type
_entity_poly.pdbx_seq_one_letter_code
_entity_poly.pdbx_strand_id
1 'polypeptide(L)'
;DLKYSTKIKDKEGFPAFALVNKATGEAVKHSLGETKPVSLVPYNPNSPDVSVLWTESKDLGDGFRCIRMVNNILLNFDAFNGDEEHGG
;
A
#
# COMPACT_ATOMS: atom_id res chain seq x y z
N ASP A 1 3.47 -11.95 -5.32
CA ASP A 1 2.37 -12.89 -5.60
C ASP A 1 1.29 -12.12 -6.36
N LEU A 2 0.96 -12.52 -7.59
CA LEU A 2 -0.03 -11.85 -8.46
C LEU A 2 -1.45 -12.38 -8.26
N LYS A 3 -1.65 -13.35 -7.35
CA LYS A 3 -2.92 -14.06 -7.14
C LYS A 3 -4.10 -13.13 -6.80
N TYR A 4 -3.84 -11.95 -6.26
CA TYR A 4 -4.87 -10.97 -5.86
C TYR A 4 -5.04 -9.78 -6.82
N SER A 5 -4.02 -9.49 -7.62
CA SER A 5 -4.02 -8.34 -8.54
C SER A 5 -5.14 -8.43 -9.58
N THR A 6 -5.66 -9.62 -9.85
CA THR A 6 -6.75 -9.83 -10.81
C THR A 6 -8.15 -9.73 -10.20
N LYS A 7 -8.29 -9.79 -8.87
CA LYS A 7 -9.60 -9.89 -8.19
C LYS A 7 -9.97 -8.66 -7.38
N ILE A 8 -8.99 -8.02 -6.74
CA ILE A 8 -9.23 -6.88 -5.87
C ILE A 8 -8.66 -5.64 -6.55
N LYS A 9 -9.48 -4.60 -6.61
CA LYS A 9 -9.14 -3.30 -7.19
C LYS A 9 -9.55 -2.19 -6.24
N ASP A 10 -8.87 -1.05 -6.31
CA ASP A 10 -9.31 0.16 -5.62
C ASP A 10 -10.56 0.78 -6.30
N LYS A 11 -11.02 1.90 -5.74
CA LYS A 11 -12.17 2.67 -6.24
C LYS A 11 -11.97 3.17 -7.69
N GLU A 12 -10.74 3.33 -8.16
CA GLU A 12 -10.40 3.77 -9.52
C GLU A 12 -10.15 2.59 -10.47
N GLY A 13 -10.17 1.34 -9.97
CA GLY A 13 -10.01 0.13 -10.76
C GLY A 13 -8.57 -0.36 -10.87
N PHE A 14 -7.62 0.20 -10.11
CA PHE A 14 -6.23 -0.24 -10.10
C PHE A 14 -6.05 -1.53 -9.30
N PRO A 15 -5.24 -2.48 -9.79
CA PRO A 15 -5.10 -3.80 -9.19
C PRO A 15 -4.35 -3.76 -7.86
N ALA A 16 -4.81 -4.56 -6.90
CA ALA A 16 -4.21 -4.65 -5.57
C ALA A 16 -2.95 -5.52 -5.51
N PHE A 17 -2.02 -5.19 -4.61
CA PHE A 17 -0.84 -5.97 -4.27
C PHE A 17 -0.53 -5.89 -2.77
N ALA A 18 0.37 -6.75 -2.28
CA ALA A 18 0.87 -6.71 -0.91
C ALA A 18 2.37 -6.39 -0.90
N LEU A 19 2.79 -5.54 0.04
CA LEU A 19 4.20 -5.28 0.33
C LEU A 19 4.64 -6.22 1.45
N VAL A 20 5.44 -7.23 1.11
CA VAL A 20 5.85 -8.29 2.04
C VAL A 20 7.36 -8.25 2.23
N ASN A 21 7.79 -8.16 3.49
CA ASN A 21 9.20 -8.30 3.83
C ASN A 21 9.64 -9.76 3.61
N LYS A 22 10.63 -9.95 2.73
CA LYS A 22 11.12 -11.28 2.35
C LYS A 22 11.79 -12.05 3.51
N ALA A 23 12.38 -11.34 4.47
CA ALA A 23 13.11 -11.96 5.58
C ALA A 23 12.16 -12.37 6.72
N THR A 24 11.17 -11.53 7.05
CA THR A 24 10.25 -11.79 8.18
C THR A 24 8.94 -12.46 7.75
N GLY A 25 8.58 -12.36 6.48
CA GLY A 25 7.27 -12.82 5.99
C GLY A 25 6.11 -11.93 6.44
N GLU A 26 6.38 -10.73 6.96
CA GLU A 26 5.36 -9.79 7.38
C GLU A 26 4.96 -8.85 6.25
N ALA A 27 3.68 -8.50 6.19
CA ALA A 27 3.14 -7.51 5.27
C ALA A 27 2.90 -6.17 5.95
N VAL A 28 3.01 -5.10 5.17
CA VAL A 28 2.64 -3.74 5.60
C VAL A 28 1.12 -3.63 5.64
N LYS A 29 0.58 -3.33 6.83
CA LYS A 29 -0.84 -3.11 7.09
C LYS A 29 -1.16 -1.62 7.14
N HIS A 30 -2.33 -1.24 6.65
CA HIS A 30 -2.89 0.12 6.72
C HIS A 30 -2.77 0.69 8.12
N SER A 31 -2.55 2.00 8.18
CA SER A 31 -2.65 2.74 9.43
C SER A 31 -4.12 2.83 9.88
N LEU A 32 -4.33 3.19 11.15
CA LEU A 32 -5.68 3.42 11.69
C LEU A 32 -6.29 4.77 11.26
N GLY A 33 -5.55 5.58 10.50
CA GLY A 33 -5.96 6.91 10.07
C GLY A 33 -4.80 7.75 9.54
N GLU A 34 -5.11 8.97 9.14
CA GLU A 34 -4.13 9.95 8.67
C GLU A 34 -3.06 10.22 9.73
N THR A 35 -1.82 10.49 9.28
CA THR A 35 -0.63 10.74 10.11
C THR A 35 -0.30 9.66 11.14
N LYS A 36 -0.90 8.45 11.03
CA LYS A 36 -0.57 7.31 11.89
C LYS A 36 0.39 6.37 11.17
N PRO A 37 1.34 5.76 11.88
CA PRO A 37 2.26 4.80 11.28
C PRO A 37 1.49 3.57 10.77
N VAL A 38 2.03 2.97 9.72
CA VAL A 38 1.65 1.61 9.31
C VAL A 38 2.12 0.59 10.35
N SER A 39 1.58 -0.62 10.29
CA SER A 39 1.99 -1.74 11.14
C SER A 39 2.47 -2.91 10.30
N LEU A 40 3.26 -3.81 10.90
CA LEU A 40 3.63 -5.08 10.28
C LEU A 40 2.80 -6.21 10.88
N VAL A 41 2.32 -7.12 10.04
CA VAL A 41 1.57 -8.31 10.46
C VAL A 41 2.00 -9.52 9.63
N PRO A 42 1.93 -10.75 10.18
CA PRO A 42 2.23 -11.96 9.40
C PRO A 42 1.40 -12.03 8.11
N TYR A 43 2.06 -12.25 6.97
CA TYR A 43 1.37 -12.33 5.68
C TYR A 43 0.77 -13.72 5.45
N ASN A 44 -0.54 -13.77 5.16
CA ASN A 44 -1.21 -15.00 4.74
C ASN A 44 -1.58 -14.93 3.25
N PRO A 45 -0.84 -15.62 2.35
CA PRO A 45 -1.11 -15.60 0.92
C PRO A 45 -2.36 -16.38 0.50
N ASN A 46 -3.02 -17.11 1.40
CA ASN A 46 -4.25 -17.86 1.11
C ASN A 46 -5.53 -17.10 1.47
N SER A 47 -5.41 -16.11 2.36
CA SER A 47 -6.53 -15.27 2.80
C SER A 47 -6.00 -13.92 3.27
N PRO A 48 -5.51 -13.06 2.35
CA PRO A 48 -5.00 -11.76 2.72
C PRO A 48 -6.14 -10.87 3.21
N ASP A 49 -5.91 -10.28 4.38
CA ASP A 49 -6.70 -9.19 4.92
C ASP A 49 -6.64 -7.99 3.95
N VAL A 50 -7.79 -7.39 3.63
CA VAL A 50 -7.84 -6.20 2.75
C VAL A 50 -6.97 -5.06 3.30
N SER A 51 -6.78 -5.01 4.62
CA SER A 51 -5.93 -4.01 5.25
C SER A 51 -4.43 -4.19 4.99
N VAL A 52 -3.97 -5.28 4.36
CA VAL A 52 -2.57 -5.42 3.90
C VAL A 52 -2.41 -5.20 2.39
N LEU A 53 -3.49 -4.82 1.71
CA LEU A 53 -3.51 -4.64 0.27
C LEU A 53 -3.41 -3.16 -0.12
N TRP A 54 -2.52 -2.90 -1.06
CA TRP A 54 -2.18 -1.57 -1.57
C TRP A 54 -2.42 -1.52 -3.08
N THR A 55 -2.46 -0.31 -3.62
CA THR A 55 -2.63 -0.05 -5.06
C THR A 55 -1.68 1.04 -5.50
N GLU A 56 -1.31 1.05 -6.78
CA GLU A 56 -0.61 2.17 -7.40
C GLU A 56 -1.65 3.16 -7.92
N SER A 57 -1.37 4.46 -7.81
CA SER A 57 -2.16 5.48 -8.51
C SER A 57 -1.94 5.42 -10.02
N LYS A 58 -2.71 6.24 -10.74
CA LYS A 58 -2.28 6.67 -12.09
C LYS A 58 -0.88 7.27 -12.05
N ASP A 59 -0.23 7.27 -13.21
CA ASP A 59 1.02 7.98 -13.44
C ASP A 59 0.84 9.48 -13.16
N LEU A 60 1.73 10.05 -12.36
CA LEU A 60 1.75 11.48 -12.00
C LEU A 60 2.79 12.28 -12.80
N GLY A 61 3.54 11.63 -13.67
CA GLY A 61 4.66 12.19 -14.43
C GLY A 61 5.87 11.27 -14.37
N ASP A 62 6.60 11.13 -15.48
CA ASP A 62 7.86 10.38 -15.59
C ASP A 62 7.83 8.93 -15.06
N GLY A 63 6.64 8.30 -15.03
CA GLY A 63 6.49 6.93 -14.53
C GLY A 63 6.31 6.83 -13.01
N PHE A 64 6.29 7.95 -12.28
CA PHE A 64 6.10 7.97 -10.84
C PHE A 64 4.62 7.79 -10.45
N ARG A 65 4.39 7.00 -9.39
CA ARG A 65 3.05 6.67 -8.87
C ARG A 65 3.06 6.67 -7.36
N CYS A 66 1.92 7.01 -6.75
CA CYS A 66 1.72 6.86 -5.31
C CYS A 66 1.31 5.42 -4.99
N ILE A 67 1.76 4.92 -3.85
CA ILE A 67 1.19 3.71 -3.23
C ILE A 67 0.06 4.16 -2.30
N ARG A 68 -1.12 3.54 -2.41
CA ARG A 68 -2.35 3.96 -1.71
C ARG A 68 -3.09 2.77 -1.11
N MET A 69 -3.86 2.99 -0.04
CA MET A 69 -4.69 1.93 0.54
C MET A 69 -5.77 1.49 -0.46
N VAL A 70 -5.96 0.18 -0.65
CA VAL A 70 -6.95 -0.32 -1.61
C VAL A 70 -8.39 0.06 -1.26
N ASN A 71 -8.69 0.21 0.04
CA ASN A 71 -10.01 0.55 0.57
C ASN A 71 -10.21 2.07 0.75
N ASN A 72 -9.14 2.86 0.72
CA ASN A 72 -9.18 4.31 0.89
C ASN A 72 -8.05 4.99 0.11
N ILE A 73 -8.33 5.31 -1.15
CA ILE A 73 -7.37 5.96 -2.05
C ILE A 73 -7.02 7.41 -1.68
N LEU A 74 -7.63 7.97 -0.63
CA LEU A 74 -7.29 9.31 -0.12
C LEU A 74 -6.09 9.28 0.82
N LEU A 75 -5.63 8.10 1.24
CA LEU A 75 -4.47 7.93 2.10
C LEU A 75 -3.35 7.21 1.35
N ASN A 76 -2.23 7.92 1.20
CA ASN A 76 -1.01 7.43 0.57
C ASN A 76 -0.07 6.79 1.60
N PHE A 77 0.82 5.93 1.11
CA PHE A 77 1.94 5.42 1.87
C PHE A 77 3.14 6.35 1.70
N ASP A 78 3.33 7.23 2.69
CA ASP A 78 4.30 8.32 2.64
C ASP A 78 5.36 8.22 3.74
N ALA A 79 6.52 8.83 3.49
CA ALA A 79 7.50 9.10 4.53
C ALA A 79 6.95 10.19 5.47
N PHE A 80 7.06 9.96 6.78
CA PHE A 80 6.69 10.98 7.76
C PHE A 80 7.67 12.16 7.68
N ASN A 81 7.12 13.38 7.57
CA ASN A 81 7.88 14.60 7.28
C ASN A 81 8.66 14.54 5.95
N GLY A 82 8.07 14.04 4.87
CA GLY A 82 8.66 14.15 3.53
C GLY A 82 8.57 15.57 2.97
N ASP A 83 9.34 16.50 3.54
CA ASP A 83 9.50 17.88 3.05
C ASP A 83 10.94 18.13 2.60
N GLU A 84 11.21 19.30 2.00
CA GLU A 84 12.55 19.64 1.46
C GLU A 84 13.65 19.56 2.53
N GLU A 85 13.33 19.82 3.80
CA GLU A 85 14.30 19.77 4.90
C GLU A 85 14.65 18.34 5.32
N HIS A 86 13.77 17.38 5.00
CA HIS A 86 13.85 15.99 5.46
C HIS A 86 13.88 14.96 4.31
N GLY A 87 13.91 15.42 3.04
CA GLY A 87 14.17 14.60 1.86
C GLY A 87 12.94 14.18 1.04
N GLY A 88 11.92 15.05 0.95
CA GLY A 88 10.78 14.92 0.03
C GLY A 88 11.08 15.27 -1.42
#